data_AF-A0AAV5AXA5-F1
#
_entry.id   AF-A0AAV5AXA5-F1
#
_cell.length_a   1.000
_cell.length_b   1.000
_cell.length_c   1.000
_cell.angle_alpha   90.00
_cell.angle_beta   90.00
_cell.angle_gamma   90.00
#
_symmetry.space_group_name_H-M   'P 1'
#
loop_
_entity.id
_entity.type
_entity.pdbx_description
1 polymer ?
#
loop_
_entity_poly.entity_id
_entity_poly.type
_entity_poly.pdbx_seq_one_letter_code
_entity_poly.pdbx_strand_id
1 'polypeptide(L)'
;MMVLITSCNRDFEKEKEAPQIHQNTEDNYKATTINLWGSPADVIDTGDSYIFQGDVIIKKEDLHIFEKDSMGLPLSASAARVERKWPDNKVYYALNNISAANKRIFIEAISEIQEKTYLTFYERYNESKTI
;
A
#
# COMPACT_ATOMS: atom_id res chain seq x y z
N MET A 1 -31.40 -40.75 -19.05
CA MET A 1 -30.74 -39.50 -18.65
C MET A 1 -29.30 -39.82 -18.30
N MET A 2 -28.37 -39.48 -19.18
CA MET A 2 -26.93 -39.52 -18.93
C MET A 2 -26.31 -38.39 -19.77
N VAL A 3 -25.57 -37.54 -19.08
CA VAL A 3 -25.11 -36.23 -19.54
C VAL A 3 -23.86 -36.41 -20.39
N LEU A 4 -23.89 -35.95 -21.64
CA LEU A 4 -22.70 -35.73 -22.45
C LEU A 4 -22.20 -34.31 -22.18
N ILE A 5 -21.11 -34.19 -21.42
CA ILE A 5 -20.40 -32.93 -21.25
C ILE A 5 -19.40 -32.82 -22.41
N THR A 6 -19.81 -32.13 -23.47
CA THR A 6 -18.93 -31.72 -24.56
C THR A 6 -18.00 -30.62 -24.04
N SER A 7 -16.79 -31.02 -23.64
CA SER A 7 -15.67 -30.11 -23.40
C SER A 7 -15.22 -29.55 -24.75
N CYS A 8 -15.55 -28.28 -25.03
CA CYS A 8 -14.95 -27.55 -26.14
C CYS A 8 -13.45 -27.35 -25.86
N ASN A 9 -12.61 -28.09 -26.58
CA ASN A 9 -11.22 -27.71 -26.80
C ASN A 9 -11.18 -26.32 -27.44
N ARG A 10 -10.60 -25.34 -26.74
CA ARG A 10 -10.00 -24.18 -27.38
C ARG A 10 -8.51 -24.27 -27.17
N ASP A 11 -7.81 -24.45 -28.27
CA ASP A 11 -6.37 -24.36 -28.36
C ASP A 11 -5.94 -23.00 -27.80
N PHE A 12 -5.19 -23.05 -26.71
CA PHE A 12 -4.60 -21.86 -26.10
C PHE A 12 -3.39 -21.48 -26.96
N GLU A 13 -3.60 -20.57 -27.89
CA GLU A 13 -2.52 -19.91 -28.62
C GLU A 13 -1.54 -19.30 -27.60
N LYS A 14 -0.25 -19.57 -27.80
CA LYS A 14 0.84 -19.00 -26.99
C LYS A 14 0.78 -17.49 -27.04
N GLU A 15 0.20 -16.89 -26.01
CA GLU A 15 0.33 -15.47 -25.75
C GLU A 15 1.75 -15.19 -25.24
N LYS A 16 2.38 -14.17 -25.83
CA LYS A 16 3.76 -13.76 -25.59
C LYS A 16 3.99 -13.50 -24.10
N GLU A 17 5.14 -13.96 -23.61
CA GLU A 17 5.60 -13.77 -22.22
C GLU A 17 5.33 -12.34 -21.73
N ALA A 18 4.45 -12.25 -20.71
CA ALA A 18 4.31 -11.06 -19.90
C ALA A 18 5.68 -10.71 -19.28
N PRO A 19 6.01 -9.42 -19.09
CA PRO A 19 7.25 -9.05 -18.42
C PRO A 19 7.30 -9.73 -17.07
N GLN A 20 8.37 -10.49 -16.84
CA GLN A 20 8.67 -11.21 -15.61
C GLN A 20 8.55 -10.24 -14.44
N ILE A 21 7.43 -10.29 -13.72
CA ILE A 21 7.32 -9.70 -12.40
C ILE A 21 8.36 -10.46 -11.58
N HIS A 22 9.35 -9.75 -11.04
CA HIS A 22 10.30 -10.33 -10.11
C HIS A 22 9.51 -11.09 -9.04
N GLN A 23 9.54 -12.42 -9.10
CA GLN A 23 9.14 -13.27 -8.00
C GLN A 23 10.16 -13.01 -6.90
N ASN A 24 9.85 -12.07 -6.01
CA ASN A 24 10.53 -11.97 -4.74
C ASN A 24 10.20 -13.27 -4.01
N THR A 25 11.16 -14.18 -3.93
CA THR A 25 11.04 -15.43 -3.18
C THR A 25 10.70 -15.07 -1.73
N GLU A 26 9.60 -15.63 -1.21
CA GLU A 26 9.07 -15.40 0.14
C GLU A 26 10.05 -15.83 1.26
N ASP A 27 11.19 -16.44 0.90
CA ASP A 27 12.03 -17.24 1.79
C ASP A 27 13.12 -16.47 2.56
N ASN A 28 13.30 -15.16 2.35
CA ASN A 28 14.39 -14.40 3.00
C ASN A 28 13.94 -13.41 4.08
N TYR A 29 12.65 -13.35 4.39
CA TYR A 29 12.12 -12.39 5.34
C TYR A 29 11.88 -13.05 6.70
N LYS A 30 12.64 -12.62 7.71
CA LYS A 30 12.45 -13.08 9.08
C LYS A 30 11.21 -12.38 9.66
N ALA A 31 10.13 -13.14 9.82
CA ALA A 31 8.96 -12.69 10.57
C ALA A 31 9.36 -12.39 12.01
N THR A 32 8.88 -11.26 12.53
CA THR A 32 9.04 -10.84 13.92
C THR A 32 7.73 -10.23 14.42
N THR A 33 7.54 -10.17 15.72
CA THR A 33 6.35 -9.56 16.32
C THR A 33 6.74 -8.22 16.95
N ILE A 34 5.97 -7.18 16.65
CA ILE A 34 6.11 -5.84 17.23
C ILE A 34 4.84 -5.46 17.98
N ASN A 35 4.94 -4.49 18.91
CA ASN A 35 3.75 -3.84 19.46
C ASN A 35 3.33 -2.70 18.50
N LEU A 36 2.35 -2.99 17.65
CA LEU A 36 1.77 -2.04 16.73
C LEU A 36 0.48 -1.46 17.34
N TRP A 37 0.53 -0.18 17.71
CA TRP A 37 -0.63 0.56 18.22
C TRP A 37 -1.34 -0.09 19.43
N GLY A 38 -0.55 -0.64 20.35
CA GLY A 38 -1.06 -1.27 21.58
C GLY A 38 -1.39 -2.75 21.45
N SER A 39 -1.22 -3.34 20.27
CA SER A 39 -1.48 -4.75 20.00
C SER A 39 -0.26 -5.45 19.38
N PRO A 40 0.00 -6.72 19.70
CA PRO A 40 1.02 -7.50 19.01
C PRO A 40 0.64 -7.69 17.53
N ALA A 41 1.59 -7.48 16.63
CA ALA A 41 1.43 -7.61 15.19
C ALA A 41 2.64 -8.30 14.56
N ASP A 42 2.38 -9.27 13.68
CA ASP A 42 3.42 -9.95 12.91
C ASP A 42 3.84 -9.12 11.70
N VAL A 43 5.14 -8.94 11.55
CA VAL A 43 5.74 -8.09 10.54
C VAL A 43 7.02 -8.72 9.98
N ILE A 44 7.42 -8.26 8.81
CA ILE A 44 8.71 -8.56 8.21
C ILE A 44 9.67 -7.42 8.52
N ASP A 45 10.84 -7.73 9.08
CA ASP A 45 11.91 -6.75 9.30
C ASP A 45 12.74 -6.55 8.02
N THR A 46 12.88 -5.29 7.57
CA THR A 46 13.66 -4.91 6.39
C THR A 46 14.89 -4.05 6.73
N GLY A 47 15.25 -3.94 8.02
CA GLY A 47 16.35 -3.10 8.50
C GLY A 47 15.85 -1.79 9.11
N ASP A 48 15.42 -0.84 8.27
CA ASP A 48 14.98 0.50 8.71
C ASP A 48 13.45 0.61 8.88
N SER A 49 12.71 -0.38 8.37
CA SER A 49 11.25 -0.44 8.44
C SER A 49 10.76 -1.85 8.72
N TYR A 50 9.44 -1.95 8.89
CA TYR A 50 8.69 -3.19 8.95
C TYR A 50 7.68 -3.22 7.81
N ILE A 51 7.46 -4.39 7.22
CA ILE A 51 6.34 -4.65 6.32
C ILE A 51 5.26 -5.38 7.12
N PHE A 52 4.08 -4.78 7.21
CA PHE A 52 2.89 -5.35 7.84
C PHE A 52 1.89 -5.77 6.76
N GLN A 53 1.36 -6.99 6.88
CA GLN A 53 0.36 -7.58 5.96
C GLN A 53 0.74 -7.62 4.46
N GLY A 54 1.99 -7.30 4.10
CA GLY A 54 2.52 -7.39 2.74
C GLY A 54 2.51 -6.08 1.96
N ASP A 55 1.73 -5.07 2.39
CA ASP A 55 1.49 -3.83 1.65
C ASP A 55 1.63 -2.55 2.49
N VAL A 56 1.81 -2.66 3.81
CA VAL A 56 2.00 -1.51 4.70
C VAL A 56 3.45 -1.41 5.16
N ILE A 57 4.11 -0.30 4.84
CA ILE A 57 5.45 0.01 5.34
C ILE A 57 5.34 0.86 6.61
N ILE A 58 5.93 0.39 7.70
CA ILE A 58 6.00 1.08 8.99
C ILE A 58 7.47 1.41 9.25
N LYS A 59 7.83 2.69 9.28
CA LYS A 59 9.21 3.06 9.62
C LYS A 59 9.46 2.81 11.11
N LYS A 60 10.66 2.31 11.46
CA LYS A 60 10.99 2.03 12.86
C LYS A 60 10.99 3.30 13.73
N GLU A 61 11.42 4.42 13.17
CA GLU A 61 11.35 5.74 13.83
C GLU A 61 9.93 6.15 14.23
N ASP A 62 8.91 5.73 13.46
CA ASP A 62 7.52 6.07 13.71
C ASP A 62 6.87 5.21 14.80
N LEU A 63 7.51 4.12 15.22
CA LEU A 63 7.00 3.24 16.28
C LEU A 63 7.13 3.84 17.68
N HIS A 64 8.03 4.80 17.87
CA HIS A 64 8.31 5.36 19.20
C HIS A 64 7.33 6.47 19.61
N ILE A 65 6.45 6.92 18.71
CA ILE A 65 5.51 8.02 18.97
C ILE A 65 4.27 7.55 19.75
N PHE A 66 4.26 6.29 20.21
CA PHE A 66 3.17 5.75 21.02
C PHE A 66 3.38 6.07 22.50
N GLU A 67 3.37 7.37 22.80
CA GLU A 67 3.14 7.81 24.17
C GLU A 67 1.73 7.35 24.58
N LYS A 68 1.67 6.67 25.73
CA LYS A 68 0.41 6.39 26.40
C LYS A 68 -0.29 7.72 26.65
N ASP A 69 -1.62 7.73 26.61
CA ASP A 69 -2.33 8.92 27.10
C ASP A 69 -1.96 9.21 28.57
N SER A 70 -2.38 10.36 29.10
CA SER A 70 -2.15 10.75 30.50
C SER A 70 -2.67 9.73 31.54
N MET A 71 -3.42 8.70 31.13
CA MET A 71 -3.94 7.62 31.96
C MET A 71 -3.23 6.28 31.73
N GLY A 72 -2.20 6.22 30.89
CA GLY A 72 -1.45 5.00 30.62
C GLY A 72 -2.10 4.04 29.62
N LEU A 73 -3.19 4.45 28.95
CA LEU A 73 -3.91 3.62 27.99
C LEU A 73 -3.32 3.76 26.58
N PRO A 74 -3.26 2.66 25.80
CA PRO A 74 -2.87 2.72 24.41
C PRO A 74 -3.92 3.53 23.62
N LEU A 75 -3.46 4.57 22.91
CA LEU A 75 -4.29 5.31 21.96
C LEU A 75 -4.86 4.29 20.95
N SER A 76 -6.19 4.21 20.88
CA SER A 76 -7.00 3.31 20.05
C SER A 76 -6.35 2.94 18.71
N ALA A 77 -6.41 1.64 18.36
CA ALA A 77 -5.91 0.99 17.15
C ALA A 77 -6.65 1.40 15.85
N SER A 78 -7.12 2.66 15.75
CA SER A 78 -7.54 3.19 14.46
C SER A 78 -6.30 3.54 13.64
N ALA A 79 -6.16 2.88 12.48
CA ALA A 79 -5.11 3.19 11.50
C ALA A 79 -5.11 4.68 11.07
N ALA A 80 -6.23 5.39 11.24
CA ALA A 80 -6.38 6.79 10.91
C ALA A 80 -6.07 7.69 12.12
N ARG A 81 -4.78 7.86 12.42
CA ARG A 81 -4.33 8.87 13.41
C ARG A 81 -4.66 10.26 12.89
N VAL A 82 -5.33 11.08 13.72
CA VAL A 82 -5.64 12.48 13.37
C VAL A 82 -4.36 13.28 13.11
N GLU A 83 -3.29 12.98 13.85
CA GLU A 83 -1.98 13.65 13.76
C GLU A 83 -1.18 13.34 12.48
N ARG A 84 -1.51 12.24 11.79
CA ARG A 84 -0.84 11.81 10.54
C ARG A 84 -1.73 12.04 9.31
N LYS A 85 -2.82 12.81 9.46
CA LYS A 85 -3.64 13.22 8.32
C LYS A 85 -2.85 14.17 7.43
N TRP A 86 -3.15 14.11 6.13
CA TRP A 86 -2.67 15.11 5.19
C TRP A 86 -3.16 16.50 5.62
N PRO A 87 -2.26 17.50 5.73
CA PRO A 87 -2.63 18.84 6.18
C PRO A 87 -3.64 19.46 5.23
N ASP A 88 -4.65 20.12 5.78
CA ASP A 88 -5.74 20.75 5.03
C ASP A 88 -6.45 19.84 4.01
N ASN A 89 -6.44 18.52 4.24
CA ASN A 89 -6.94 17.51 3.29
C ASN A 89 -6.26 17.56 1.91
N LYS A 90 -5.04 18.13 1.82
CA LYS A 90 -4.30 18.28 0.56
C LYS A 90 -3.27 17.16 0.42
N VAL A 91 -3.42 16.36 -0.62
CA VAL A 91 -2.49 15.29 -0.98
C VAL A 91 -1.66 15.76 -2.16
N TYR A 92 -0.34 15.74 -2.02
CA TYR A 92 0.53 16.06 -3.14
C TYR A 92 1.16 14.79 -3.69
N TYR A 93 1.21 14.65 -5.02
CA TYR A 93 1.70 13.44 -5.67
C TYR A 93 2.53 13.76 -6.91
N ALA A 94 3.34 12.79 -7.35
CA ALA A 94 4.08 12.85 -8.61
C ALA A 94 4.10 11.47 -9.27
N LEU A 95 3.88 11.42 -10.59
CA LEU A 95 3.85 10.18 -11.37
C LEU A 95 5.17 10.01 -12.16
N ASN A 96 6.19 9.49 -11.47
CA ASN A 96 7.54 9.32 -12.02
C ASN A 96 7.71 7.97 -12.74
N ASN A 97 8.25 7.97 -13.96
CA ASN A 97 8.57 6.76 -14.74
C ASN A 97 7.38 5.82 -14.99
N ILE A 98 6.15 6.34 -15.04
CA ILE A 98 4.92 5.57 -15.30
C ILE A 98 4.53 5.70 -16.79
N SER A 99 4.12 4.59 -17.41
CA SER A 99 3.61 4.58 -18.78
C SER A 99 2.34 5.42 -18.93
N ALA A 100 2.08 5.96 -20.13
CA ALA A 100 0.88 6.77 -20.37
C ALA A 100 -0.43 6.02 -20.04
N ALA A 101 -0.50 4.72 -20.34
CA ALA A 101 -1.65 3.88 -20.01
C ALA A 101 -1.89 3.78 -18.50
N ASN A 102 -0.83 3.57 -17.72
CA ASN A 102 -0.95 3.46 -16.26
C ASN A 102 -1.23 4.81 -15.61
N LYS A 103 -0.71 5.92 -16.16
CA LYS A 103 -1.03 7.27 -15.67
C LYS A 103 -2.53 7.54 -15.69
N ARG A 104 -3.24 7.08 -16.73
CA ARG A 104 -4.70 7.24 -16.81
C ARG A 104 -5.41 6.58 -15.62
N ILE A 105 -5.02 5.36 -15.26
CA ILE A 105 -5.60 4.61 -14.14
C ILE A 105 -5.43 5.39 -12.82
N PHE A 106 -4.26 5.96 -12.57
CA PHE A 106 -4.02 6.78 -11.38
C PHE A 106 -4.89 8.04 -11.36
N ILE A 107 -5.03 8.72 -12.50
CA ILE A 107 -5.84 9.94 -12.61
C ILE A 107 -7.32 9.64 -12.37
N GLU A 108 -7.83 8.53 -12.92
CA GLU A 108 -9.23 8.09 -12.71
C GLU A 108 -9.49 7.79 -11.23
N ALA A 109 -8.60 7.03 -10.57
CA ALA A 109 -8.71 6.73 -9.15
C ALA A 109 -8.66 8.00 -8.27
N ILE A 110 -7.77 8.95 -8.61
CA ILE A 110 -7.69 10.25 -7.92
C ILE A 110 -8.99 11.04 -8.09
N SER A 111 -9.56 11.08 -9.31
CA SER A 111 -10.84 11.77 -9.56
C SER A 111 -11.95 11.19 -8.69
N GLU A 112 -12.07 9.86 -8.67
CA GLU A 112 -13.10 9.18 -7.87
C GLU A 112 -12.97 9.50 -6.37
N ILE A 113 -11.75 9.51 -5.83
CA ILE A 113 -11.52 9.85 -4.42
C ILE A 113 -11.89 11.31 -4.14
N GLN A 114 -11.54 12.26 -5.02
CA GLN A 114 -11.88 13.67 -4.83
C GLN A 114 -13.39 13.92 -4.92
N GLU A 115 -14.10 13.22 -5.81
CA GLU A 115 -15.56 13.35 -5.95
C GLU A 115 -16.32 12.82 -4.72
N LYS A 116 -15.75 11.86 -4.00
CA LYS A 116 -16.40 11.16 -2.89
C LYS A 116 -15.89 11.58 -1.51
N THR A 117 -14.88 12.44 -1.42
CA THR A 117 -14.24 12.83 -0.16
C THR A 117 -13.92 14.32 -0.12
N TYR A 118 -13.47 14.82 1.05
CA TYR A 118 -12.98 16.19 1.19
C TYR A 118 -11.48 16.34 0.84
N LEU A 119 -10.86 15.32 0.24
CA LEU A 119 -9.46 15.37 -0.17
C LEU A 119 -9.31 16.15 -1.48
N THR A 120 -8.22 16.89 -1.61
CA THR A 120 -7.81 17.56 -2.86
C THR A 120 -6.39 17.14 -3.22
N PHE A 121 -6.18 16.74 -4.47
CA PHE A 121 -4.92 16.21 -4.97
C PHE A 121 -4.23 17.23 -5.86
N TYR A 122 -2.93 17.42 -5.64
CA TYR A 122 -2.09 18.35 -6.40
C TYR A 122 -0.91 17.61 -7.00
N GLU A 123 -0.85 17.56 -8.34
CA GLU A 123 0.32 17.02 -9.02
C GLU A 123 1.50 17.99 -8.88
N ARG A 124 2.63 17.47 -8.41
CA ARG A 124 3.89 18.20 -8.30
C ARG A 124 4.71 17.95 -9.56
N TYR A 125 4.96 19.02 -10.31
CA TYR A 125 5.90 19.00 -11.42
C TYR A 125 7.25 19.56 -10.93
N ASN A 126 8.31 18.75 -11.03
CA ASN A 126 9.71 19.17 -10.84
C ASN A 126 10.17 19.58 -9.42
N GLU A 127 9.51 19.14 -8.35
CA GLU A 127 10.13 19.28 -7.02
C GLU A 127 11.31 18.29 -6.89
N SER A 128 12.53 18.83 -6.77
CA SER A 128 13.71 18.05 -6.42
C SER A 128 13.43 17.28 -5.13
N LYS A 129 13.68 15.96 -5.12
CA LYS A 129 13.69 15.12 -3.91
C LYS A 129 14.49 15.84 -2.83
N THR A 130 13.80 16.50 -1.92
CA THR A 130 14.38 16.96 -0.66
C THR A 130 13.72 16.07 0.37
N ILE A 131 14.40 14.96 0.64
CA ILE A 131 14.19 14.11 1.81
C ILE A 131 15.32 14.47 2.75
#